data_AF-Q9X5L8-F1
#
_entry.id   AF-Q9X5L8-F1
#
_cell.length_a   1.000
_cell.length_b   1.000
_cell.length_c   1.000
_cell.angle_alpha   90.00
_cell.angle_beta   90.00
_cell.angle_gamma   90.00
#
_symmetry.space_group_name_H-M   'P 1'
#
loop_
_entity.id
_entity.type
_entity.pdbx_description
1 polymer ?
#
loop_
_entity_poly.entity_id
_entity_poly.type
_entity_poly.pdbx_seq_one_letter_code
_entity_poly.pdbx_strand_id
1 'polypeptide(L)'
;MKYQSQKVALAYFSVAMALFAIQVLGGLLAGWIYVSPNTLSEVLPFNVVRMIHTNALIVWLLLGFFGAAYFLVPEEAERELFSTKLAYLQ
;
A
#
# COMPACT_ATOMS: atom_id res chain seq x y z
N MET A 1 5.74 -15.74 -15.58
CA MET A 1 5.02 -16.37 -14.45
C MET A 1 4.93 -17.84 -14.75
N LYS A 2 5.52 -18.68 -13.89
CA LYS A 2 5.49 -20.15 -14.01
C LYS A 2 4.08 -20.67 -13.68
N TYR A 3 3.38 -20.00 -12.75
CA TYR A 3 2.02 -20.32 -12.32
C TYR A 3 1.06 -19.19 -12.68
N GLN A 4 -0.15 -19.50 -13.15
CA GLN A 4 -1.11 -18.47 -13.59
C GLN A 4 -1.66 -17.67 -12.40
N SER A 5 -1.76 -18.27 -11.21
CA SER A 5 -2.24 -17.61 -10.00
C SER A 5 -1.31 -16.51 -9.50
N GLN A 6 -0.03 -16.46 -9.92
CA GLN A 6 0.89 -15.37 -9.56
C GLN A 6 0.39 -13.99 -10.01
N LYS A 7 -0.52 -13.93 -11.00
CA LYS A 7 -1.10 -12.68 -11.51
C LYS A 7 -1.83 -11.87 -10.44
N VAL A 8 -2.37 -12.51 -9.40
CA VAL A 8 -3.09 -11.80 -8.33
C VAL A 8 -2.18 -10.79 -7.60
N ALA A 9 -0.86 -11.06 -7.56
CA ALA A 9 0.12 -10.16 -6.96
C ALA A 9 0.12 -8.76 -7.60
N LEU A 10 -0.18 -8.65 -8.91
CA LEU A 10 -0.23 -7.37 -9.60
C LEU A 10 -1.30 -6.43 -9.04
N ALA A 11 -2.45 -6.96 -8.61
CA ALA A 11 -3.51 -6.15 -8.00
C ALA A 11 -3.03 -5.55 -6.68
N TYR A 12 -2.43 -6.37 -5.82
CA TYR A 12 -1.83 -5.94 -4.56
C TYR A 12 -0.75 -4.88 -4.76
N PHE A 13 0.19 -5.11 -5.68
CA PHE A 13 1.24 -4.14 -5.98
C PHE A 13 0.69 -2.84 -6.55
N SER A 14 -0.33 -2.90 -7.41
CA SER A 14 -0.94 -1.69 -7.99
C SER A 14 -1.58 -0.81 -6.91
N VAL A 15 -2.34 -1.41 -5.99
CA VAL A 15 -2.95 -0.69 -4.86
C VAL A 15 -1.89 -0.19 -3.88
N ALA A 16 -0.86 -0.99 -3.59
CA ALA A 16 0.27 -0.59 -2.75
C ALA A 16 0.98 0.65 -3.32
N MET A 17 1.24 0.69 -4.63
CA MET A 17 1.86 1.84 -5.28
C MET A 17 0.99 3.10 -5.23
N ALA A 18 -0.34 2.96 -5.35
CA ALA A 18 -1.25 4.09 -5.17
C ALA A 18 -1.22 4.64 -3.74
N LEU A 19 -1.23 3.77 -2.72
CA LEU A 19 -1.11 4.18 -1.32
C LEU A 19 0.26 4.76 -1.00
N PHE A 20 1.34 4.26 -1.63
CA PHE A 20 2.67 4.84 -1.51
C PHE A 20 2.69 6.29 -2.02
N ALA A 21 2.07 6.57 -3.17
CA ALA A 21 1.95 7.94 -3.66
C ALA A 21 1.20 8.85 -2.67
N ILE A 22 0.10 8.38 -2.09
CA ILE A 22 -0.65 9.11 -1.04
C ILE A 22 0.23 9.36 0.18
N GLN A 23 0.98 8.36 0.63
CA GLN A 23 1.88 8.46 1.77
C GLN A 23 2.96 9.53 1.56
N VAL A 24 3.60 9.55 0.39
CA VAL A 24 4.63 10.56 0.05
C VAL A 24 4.01 11.96 -0.02
N LEU A 25 2.85 12.12 -0.65
CA LEU A 25 2.15 13.42 -0.72
C LEU A 25 1.77 13.93 0.68
N GLY A 26 1.28 13.05 1.56
CA GLY A 26 1.00 13.40 2.96
C GLY A 26 2.27 13.81 3.73
N GLY A 27 3.40 13.17 3.45
CA GLY A 27 4.71 13.53 4.04
C GLY A 27 5.21 14.90 3.56
N LEU A 28 5.08 15.18 2.26
CA LEU A 28 5.42 16.49 1.69
C LEU A 28 4.53 17.60 2.27
N LEU A 29 3.21 17.35 2.40
CA LEU A 29 2.29 18.31 3.02
C LEU A 29 2.63 18.55 4.49
N ALA A 30 2.94 17.51 5.26
CA ALA A 30 3.37 17.65 6.64
C ALA A 30 4.65 18.50 6.73
N GLY A 31 5.64 18.23 5.87
CA GLY A 31 6.88 19.02 5.78
C GLY A 31 6.63 20.49 5.42
N TRP A 32 5.67 20.78 4.55
CA TRP A 32 5.26 22.14 4.25
C TRP A 32 4.60 22.85 5.45
N ILE A 33 3.72 22.15 6.18
CA ILE A 33 3.08 22.70 7.39
C ILE A 33 4.14 23.09 8.45
N TYR A 34 5.26 22.38 8.54
CA TYR A 34 6.36 22.77 9.44
C TYR A 34 6.91 24.18 9.17
N VAL A 35 6.95 24.62 7.91
CA VAL A 35 7.43 25.97 7.53
C VAL A 35 6.30 26.97 7.33
N SER A 36 5.06 26.51 7.18
CA SER A 36 3.84 27.34 7.02
C SER A 36 2.67 26.78 7.85
N PRO A 37 2.63 27.03 9.17
CA PRO A 37 1.78 26.29 10.13
C PRO A 37 0.26 26.43 9.95
N ASN A 38 -0.22 27.53 9.34
CA ASN A 38 -1.66 27.77 9.13
C ASN A 38 -2.20 27.12 7.84
N THR A 39 -1.35 26.42 7.07
CA THR A 39 -1.79 25.73 5.85
C THR A 39 -2.82 24.65 6.19
N LEU A 40 -4.05 24.78 5.68
CA LEU A 40 -5.16 23.82 5.85
C LEU A 40 -5.55 23.52 7.31
N SER A 41 -5.22 24.38 8.27
CA SER A 41 -5.38 24.11 9.71
C SER A 41 -6.81 23.80 10.16
N GLU A 42 -7.83 24.26 9.43
CA GLU A 42 -9.25 24.00 9.74
C GLU A 42 -9.81 22.75 9.05
N VAL A 43 -9.34 22.44 7.84
CA VAL A 43 -9.91 21.36 7.01
C VAL A 43 -9.11 20.07 7.13
N LEU A 44 -7.77 20.18 7.24
CA LEU A 44 -6.87 19.03 7.36
C LEU A 44 -5.73 19.35 8.35
N PRO A 45 -6.03 19.31 9.67
CA PRO A 45 -5.06 19.62 10.71
C PRO A 45 -3.83 18.70 10.67
N PHE A 46 -2.69 19.17 11.18
CA PHE A 46 -1.40 18.46 11.11
C PHE A 46 -1.45 17.01 11.64
N ASN A 47 -2.15 16.77 12.75
CA ASN A 47 -2.29 15.42 13.30
C ASN A 47 -3.03 14.47 12.34
N VAL A 48 -4.02 14.97 11.59
CA VAL A 48 -4.73 14.19 10.56
C VAL A 48 -3.81 13.90 9.38
N VAL A 49 -3.05 14.90 8.90
CA VAL A 49 -2.02 14.69 7.85
C VAL A 49 -1.00 13.63 8.27
N ARG A 50 -0.51 13.72 9.51
CA ARG A 50 0.43 12.74 10.08
C ARG A 50 -0.17 11.33 10.12
N MET A 51 -1.44 11.20 10.54
CA MET A 51 -2.11 9.90 10.56
C MET A 51 -2.27 9.31 9.15
N ILE A 52 -2.64 10.12 8.16
CA ILE A 52 -2.69 9.68 6.75
C ILE A 52 -1.31 9.16 6.32
N HIS A 53 -0.25 9.92 6.59
CA HIS A 53 1.11 9.54 6.23
C HIS A 53 1.54 8.21 6.88
N THR A 54 1.41 8.08 8.21
CA THR A 54 1.90 6.90 8.93
C THR A 54 1.04 5.66 8.71
N ASN A 55 -0.27 5.81 8.58
CA ASN A 55 -1.15 4.66 8.40
C ASN A 55 -1.09 4.16 6.95
N ALA A 56 -1.01 5.06 5.97
CA ALA A 56 -0.78 4.67 4.58
C ALA A 56 0.57 3.93 4.45
N LEU A 57 1.62 4.37 5.15
CA LEU A 57 2.92 3.68 5.21
C LEU A 57 2.76 2.21 5.63
N ILE A 58 2.05 1.97 6.73
CA ILE A 58 1.84 0.60 7.24
C ILE A 58 1.04 -0.23 6.23
N VAL A 59 -0.08 0.30 5.74
CA VAL A 59 -1.00 -0.45 4.87
C VAL A 59 -0.35 -0.78 3.52
N TRP A 60 0.35 0.16 2.89
CA TRP A 60 0.96 -0.12 1.59
C TRP A 60 2.09 -1.14 1.69
N LEU A 61 2.87 -1.12 2.78
CA LEU A 61 3.89 -2.13 3.04
C LEU A 61 3.27 -3.52 3.25
N LEU A 62 2.18 -3.63 4.01
CA LEU A 62 1.45 -4.89 4.18
C LEU A 62 0.90 -5.42 2.85
N LEU A 63 0.33 -4.56 2.00
CA LEU A 63 -0.09 -4.95 0.65
C LEU A 63 1.09 -5.40 -0.21
N GLY A 64 2.25 -4.74 -0.08
CA GLY A 64 3.49 -5.16 -0.70
C GLY A 64 3.93 -6.56 -0.23
N PHE A 65 3.85 -6.85 1.06
CA PHE A 65 4.16 -8.17 1.60
C PHE A 65 3.17 -9.24 1.13
N PHE A 66 1.88 -8.94 1.07
CA PHE A 66 0.88 -9.86 0.51
C PHE A 66 1.13 -10.12 -0.97
N GLY A 67 1.35 -9.07 -1.78
CA GLY A 67 1.70 -9.21 -3.19
C GLY A 67 2.96 -10.05 -3.41
N ALA A 68 4.00 -9.83 -2.60
CA ALA A 68 5.23 -10.61 -2.64
C ALA A 68 4.99 -12.08 -2.29
N ALA A 69 4.21 -12.36 -1.25
CA ALA A 69 3.84 -13.73 -0.89
C ALA A 69 3.02 -14.40 -2.00
N TYR A 70 2.02 -13.72 -2.58
CA TYR A 70 1.22 -14.25 -3.68
C TYR A 70 2.02 -14.51 -4.96
N PHE A 71 3.14 -13.82 -5.15
CA PHE A 71 4.06 -14.06 -6.24
C PHE A 71 5.03 -15.21 -5.95
N LEU A 72 5.70 -15.19 -4.80
CA LEU A 72 6.78 -16.12 -4.45
C LEU A 72 6.27 -17.51 -4.03
N VAL A 73 5.21 -17.58 -3.22
CA VAL A 73 4.74 -18.86 -2.64
C VAL A 73 4.36 -19.90 -3.70
N PRO A 74 3.64 -19.56 -4.80
CA PRO A 74 3.38 -20.54 -5.87
C PRO A 74 4.65 -21.10 -6.51
N GLU A 75 5.68 -20.26 -6.64
CA GLU A 75 6.95 -20.63 -7.26
C GLU A 75 7.73 -21.62 -6.39
N GLU A 76 7.87 -21.30 -5.10
CA GLU A 76 8.58 -22.13 -4.12
C GLU A 76 7.82 -23.40 -3.73
N ALA A 77 6.48 -23.34 -3.69
CA ALA A 77 5.66 -24.52 -3.41
C ALA A 77 5.42 -25.40 -4.64
N GLU A 78 5.93 -24.98 -5.79
CA GLU A 78 5.79 -25.61 -7.09
C GLU A 78 4.33 -25.95 -7.49
N ARG A 79 3.37 -25.13 -7.06
CA ARG A 79 1.93 -25.34 -7.31
C ARG A 79 1.17 -24.02 -7.40
N GLU A 80 -0.03 -24.07 -8.00
CA GLU A 80 -0.95 -22.93 -8.00
C GLU A 80 -1.43 -22.59 -6.57
N LEU A 81 -1.82 -21.32 -6.36
CA LEU A 81 -2.48 -20.87 -5.13
C LEU A 81 -3.74 -21.69 -4.86
N PHE A 82 -4.06 -21.89 -3.57
CA PHE A 82 -5.27 -22.59 -3.15
C PHE A 82 -6.55 -21.96 -3.71
N SER A 83 -6.66 -20.63 -3.70
CA SER A 83 -7.82 -19.92 -4.25
C SER A 83 -7.46 -18.49 -4.64
N THR A 84 -7.54 -18.19 -5.94
CA THR A 84 -7.42 -16.81 -6.44
C THR A 84 -8.59 -15.93 -6.01
N LYS A 85 -9.78 -16.51 -5.79
CA LYS A 85 -10.96 -15.77 -5.32
C LYS A 85 -10.78 -15.25 -3.90
N LEU A 86 -10.16 -16.03 -3.02
CA LEU A 86 -9.84 -15.57 -1.66
C LEU A 86 -8.82 -14.44 -1.69
N ALA A 87 -7.81 -14.55 -2.57
CA ALA A 87 -6.81 -13.50 -2.73
C ALA A 87 -7.43 -12.16 -3.19
N TYR A 88 -8.45 -12.17 -4.05
CA TYR A 88 -9.13 -10.93 -4.46
C TYR A 88 -10.17 -10.40 -3.45
N LEU A 89 -10.66 -11.26 -2.55
CA LEU A 89 -11.62 -10.87 -1.52
C LEU A 89 -10.93 -10.19 -0.32
N GLN A 90 -9.72 -10.66 0.01
CA GLN A 90 -8.84 -10.03 1.01
C GLN A 90 -8.43 -8.62 0.57
#